data_AF-A0A919PFH3-F1
#
_entry.id   AF-A0A919PFH3-F1
#
_cell.length_a   1.000
_cell.length_b   1.000
_cell.length_c   1.000
_cell.angle_alpha   90.00
_cell.angle_beta   90.00
_cell.angle_gamma   90.00
#
_symmetry.space_group_name_H-M   'P 1'
#
loop_
_entity.id
_entity.type
_entity.pdbx_description
1 polymer ?
#
loop_
_entity_poly.entity_id
_entity_poly.type
_entity_poly.pdbx_seq_one_letter_code
_entity_poly.pdbx_strand_id
1 'polypeptide(L)'
;MTAQSVFRAAGYSGSELFAYEYNSYGSNVANAQGLAAFVSRVKAQTGASKVDIVNHSMGGLVSLWYLKQLGGTANVAHLASLAGANHGTTAAGACLVFVTCQQMYPGSLFIATLSAGDETPGSVVYRTWYSPCDGVILPYTSTVLSGATNTYVACENHLTYLTDTSILSQVRAFVSS
;
A
#
# COMPACT_ATOMS: atom_id res chain seq x y z
N MET A 1 12.53 -5.35 -14.28
CA MET A 1 12.80 -3.96 -13.85
C MET A 1 12.07 -3.73 -12.53
N THR A 2 12.57 -2.87 -11.64
CA THR A 2 11.90 -2.53 -10.37
C THR A 2 11.12 -1.22 -10.50
N ALA A 3 10.20 -0.95 -9.56
CA ALA A 3 9.52 0.34 -9.46
C ALA A 3 10.51 1.52 -9.47
N GLN A 4 11.57 1.45 -8.65
CA GLN A 4 12.60 2.49 -8.62
C GLN A 4 13.29 2.69 -9.96
N SER A 5 13.56 1.62 -10.73
CA SER A 5 14.15 1.77 -12.07
C SER A 5 13.21 2.45 -13.06
N VAL A 6 11.90 2.17 -13.00
CA VAL A 6 10.88 2.84 -13.83
C VAL A 6 10.77 4.33 -13.47
N PHE A 7 10.80 4.66 -12.19
CA PHE A 7 10.74 6.04 -11.73
C PHE A 7 12.01 6.83 -12.09
N ARG A 8 13.19 6.23 -11.91
CA ARG A 8 14.46 6.86 -12.33
C ARG A 8 14.51 7.10 -13.83
N ALA A 9 14.04 6.16 -14.64
CA ALA A 9 13.93 6.34 -16.08
C ALA A 9 12.98 7.49 -16.47
N ALA A 10 12.03 7.84 -15.60
CA ALA A 10 11.12 8.97 -15.74
C ALA A 10 11.65 10.29 -15.12
N GLY A 11 12.89 10.31 -14.63
CA GLY A 11 13.55 11.52 -14.12
C GLY A 11 13.60 11.68 -12.61
N TYR A 12 13.04 10.75 -11.82
CA TYR A 12 13.16 10.80 -10.37
C TYR A 12 14.61 10.59 -9.93
N SER A 13 15.11 11.50 -9.09
CA SER A 13 16.41 11.40 -8.46
C SER A 13 16.41 10.38 -7.32
N GLY A 14 17.61 9.94 -6.91
CA GLY A 14 17.75 9.08 -5.73
C GLY A 14 17.27 9.72 -4.42
N SER A 15 17.24 11.05 -4.36
CA SER A 15 16.73 11.83 -3.22
C SER A 15 15.20 11.95 -3.18
N GLU A 16 14.49 11.46 -4.20
CA GLU A 16 13.03 11.43 -4.26
C GLU A 16 12.47 10.01 -4.06
N LEU A 17 13.33 8.99 -4.06
CA LEU A 17 12.94 7.59 -4.00
C LEU A 17 13.45 6.95 -2.71
N PHE A 18 12.51 6.59 -1.86
CA PHE A 18 12.76 6.00 -0.55
C PHE A 18 12.08 4.63 -0.45
N ALA A 19 12.69 3.70 0.29
CA ALA A 19 12.11 2.39 0.57
C ALA A 19 11.97 2.22 2.09
N TYR A 20 10.76 1.84 2.53
CA TYR A 20 10.48 1.52 3.91
C TYR A 20 10.37 0.02 4.09
N GLU A 21 11.40 -0.56 4.72
CA GLU A 21 11.41 -1.97 5.12
C GLU A 21 10.76 -2.12 6.51
N TYR A 22 9.97 -3.17 6.69
CA TYR A 22 9.27 -3.44 7.94
C TYR A 22 9.21 -4.94 8.28
N ASN A 23 8.90 -5.26 9.53
CA ASN A 23 8.91 -6.64 10.01
C ASN A 23 7.66 -7.39 9.57
N SER A 24 7.79 -8.27 8.58
CA SER A 24 6.67 -9.04 8.04
C SER A 24 6.13 -10.12 8.98
N TYR A 25 6.83 -10.41 10.08
CA TYR A 25 6.43 -11.38 11.11
C TYR A 25 5.97 -10.72 12.41
N GLY A 26 6.05 -9.39 12.49
CA GLY A 26 5.72 -8.59 13.67
C GLY A 26 4.25 -8.21 13.73
N SER A 27 3.97 -6.92 13.90
CA SER A 27 2.61 -6.36 13.97
C SER A 27 2.43 -5.28 12.90
N ASN A 28 1.32 -5.34 12.16
CA ASN A 28 0.95 -4.31 11.18
C ASN A 28 0.76 -2.93 11.83
N VAL A 29 0.29 -2.89 13.09
CA VAL A 29 0.20 -1.64 13.87
C VAL A 29 1.59 -1.06 14.13
N ALA A 30 2.55 -1.89 14.55
CA ALA A 30 3.92 -1.46 14.80
C ALA A 30 4.62 -1.03 13.49
N ASN A 31 4.40 -1.77 12.40
CA ASN A 31 4.89 -1.41 11.07
C ASN A 31 4.30 -0.06 10.61
N ALA A 32 3.03 0.23 10.90
CA ALA A 32 2.41 1.50 10.55
C ALA A 32 2.96 2.68 11.38
N GLN A 33 3.28 2.45 12.66
CA GLN A 33 3.99 3.43 13.50
C GLN A 33 5.40 3.70 12.95
N GLY A 34 6.10 2.65 12.53
CA GLY A 34 7.40 2.78 11.87
C GLY A 34 7.30 3.54 10.54
N LEU A 35 6.25 3.31 9.75
CA LEU A 35 5.96 4.07 8.53
C LEU A 35 5.71 5.55 8.84
N ALA A 36 4.94 5.86 9.88
CA ALA A 36 4.72 7.25 10.31
C ALA A 36 6.04 7.98 10.63
N ALA A 37 6.92 7.32 11.38
CA ALA A 37 8.25 7.85 11.69
C ALA A 37 9.12 7.98 10.43
N PHE A 38 9.03 7.03 9.50
CA PHE A 38 9.75 7.07 8.23
C PHE A 38 9.31 8.24 7.35
N VAL A 39 7.99 8.43 7.16
CA VAL A 39 7.43 9.55 6.39
C VAL A 39 7.87 10.89 6.98
N SER A 40 7.85 11.02 8.31
CA SER A 40 8.34 12.22 9.00
C SER A 40 9.81 12.53 8.65
N ARG A 41 10.69 11.50 8.68
CA ARG A 41 12.10 11.66 8.29
C ARG A 41 12.27 12.03 6.83
N VAL A 42 11.54 11.39 5.91
CA VAL A 42 11.60 11.72 4.48
C VAL A 42 11.21 13.16 4.23
N LYS A 43 10.12 13.64 4.83
CA LYS A 43 9.69 15.04 4.73
C LYS A 43 10.73 16.00 5.31
N ALA A 44 11.32 15.68 6.46
CA ALA A 44 12.37 16.50 7.06
C ALA A 44 13.63 16.57 6.19
N GLN A 45 14.00 15.47 5.52
CA GLN A 45 15.17 15.39 4.64
C GLN A 45 14.95 16.13 3.32
N THR A 46 13.74 16.08 2.76
CA THR A 46 13.43 16.60 1.42
C THR A 46 12.85 18.01 1.44
N GLY A 47 12.30 18.45 2.58
CA GLY A 47 11.50 19.67 2.68
C GLY A 47 10.09 19.55 2.12
N ALA A 48 9.68 18.36 1.66
CA ALA A 48 8.37 18.15 1.07
C ALA A 48 7.25 18.27 2.13
N SER A 49 6.14 18.92 1.76
CA SER A 49 4.97 19.04 2.64
C SER A 49 4.16 17.74 2.74
N LYS A 50 4.20 16.90 1.70
CA LYS A 50 3.57 15.58 1.63
C LYS A 50 4.47 14.61 0.86
N VAL A 51 4.23 13.31 1.01
CA VAL A 51 4.86 12.24 0.22
C VAL A 51 3.80 11.46 -0.56
N ASP A 52 4.24 10.73 -1.58
CA ASP A 52 3.43 9.70 -2.22
C ASP A 52 3.84 8.32 -1.71
N ILE A 53 2.86 7.45 -1.48
CA ILE A 53 3.10 6.08 -1.04
C ILE A 53 2.70 5.13 -2.16
N VAL A 54 3.66 4.32 -2.60
CA VAL A 54 3.43 3.14 -3.42
C VAL A 54 3.62 1.92 -2.54
N ASN A 55 2.60 1.08 -2.41
CA ASN A 55 2.66 -0.15 -1.62
C ASN A 55 2.32 -1.39 -2.44
N HIS A 56 2.68 -2.55 -1.88
CA HIS A 56 2.34 -3.86 -2.40
C HIS A 56 1.88 -4.77 -1.26
N SER A 57 0.90 -5.64 -1.54
CA SER A 57 0.50 -6.72 -0.62
C SER A 57 0.11 -6.21 0.78
N MET A 58 0.72 -6.75 1.84
CA MET A 58 0.55 -6.31 3.22
C MET A 58 0.83 -4.82 3.44
N GLY A 59 1.63 -4.19 2.58
CA GLY A 59 1.90 -2.75 2.64
C GLY A 59 0.62 -1.92 2.52
N GLY A 60 -0.44 -2.44 1.91
CA GLY A 60 -1.78 -1.85 1.92
C GLY A 60 -2.31 -1.63 3.34
N LEU A 61 -2.25 -2.68 4.17
CA LEU A 61 -2.68 -2.62 5.58
C LEU A 61 -1.85 -1.64 6.41
N VAL A 62 -0.52 -1.66 6.23
CA VAL A 62 0.40 -0.76 6.92
C VAL A 62 0.13 0.71 6.54
N SER A 63 -0.07 0.97 5.26
CA SER A 63 -0.34 2.31 4.74
C SER A 63 -1.71 2.83 5.19
N LEU A 64 -2.76 2.01 5.07
CA LEU A 64 -4.10 2.39 5.48
C LEU A 64 -4.19 2.60 6.99
N TRP A 65 -3.49 1.81 7.80
CA TRP A 65 -3.44 2.05 9.25
C TRP A 65 -2.76 3.38 9.58
N TYR A 66 -1.65 3.70 8.90
CA TYR A 66 -1.01 5.01 9.06
C TYR A 66 -1.96 6.17 8.71
N LEU A 67 -2.66 6.07 7.58
CA LEU A 67 -3.59 7.11 7.14
C LEU A 67 -4.79 7.24 8.08
N LYS A 68 -5.45 6.13 8.42
CA LYS A 68 -6.72 6.13 9.15
C LYS A 68 -6.56 6.30 10.66
N GLN A 69 -5.50 5.76 11.25
CA GLN A 69 -5.37 5.64 12.71
C GLN A 69 -4.26 6.51 13.30
N LEU A 70 -3.29 6.97 12.48
CA LEU A 70 -2.11 7.70 12.95
C LEU A 70 -1.99 9.11 12.35
N GLY A 71 -3.07 9.63 11.76
CA GLY A 71 -3.12 10.99 11.21
C GLY A 71 -2.31 11.18 9.91
N GLY A 72 -2.04 10.09 9.18
CA GLY A 72 -1.21 10.13 7.97
C GLY A 72 -1.79 10.94 6.82
N THR A 73 -3.10 11.19 6.79
CA THR A 73 -3.79 11.93 5.70
C THR A 73 -3.27 13.36 5.50
N ALA A 74 -2.72 13.99 6.54
CA ALA A 74 -2.09 15.31 6.45
C ALA A 74 -0.72 15.27 5.74
N ASN A 75 -0.09 14.10 5.64
CA ASN A 75 1.28 13.92 5.21
C ASN A 75 1.43 13.18 3.87
N VAL A 76 0.33 12.71 3.30
CA VAL A 76 0.32 11.91 2.07
C VAL A 76 -0.50 12.63 1.01
N ALA A 77 0.00 12.66 -0.23
CA ALA A 77 -0.70 13.20 -1.40
C ALA A 77 -1.40 12.07 -2.16
N HIS A 78 -0.65 11.05 -2.58
CA HIS A 78 -1.20 9.88 -3.27
C HIS A 78 -0.94 8.56 -2.51
N LEU A 79 -1.92 7.65 -2.58
CA LEU A 79 -1.74 6.24 -2.22
C LEU A 79 -1.97 5.36 -3.46
N ALA A 80 -0.91 4.74 -3.95
CA ALA A 80 -0.95 3.71 -4.98
C ALA A 80 -0.82 2.33 -4.35
N SER A 81 -1.86 1.51 -4.44
CA SER A 81 -1.88 0.17 -3.83
C SER A 81 -1.92 -0.94 -4.88
N LEU A 82 -0.82 -1.68 -5.01
CA LEU A 82 -0.68 -2.80 -5.94
C LEU A 82 -0.98 -4.10 -5.20
N ALA A 83 -2.05 -4.81 -5.56
CA ALA A 83 -2.44 -6.03 -4.85
C ALA A 83 -2.48 -5.85 -3.33
N GLY A 84 -2.92 -4.68 -2.86
CA GLY A 84 -2.98 -4.39 -1.43
C GLY A 84 -3.95 -5.32 -0.72
N ALA A 85 -3.56 -5.84 0.44
CA ALA A 85 -4.44 -6.65 1.28
C ALA A 85 -5.45 -5.77 2.04
N ASN A 86 -6.06 -4.78 1.39
CA ASN A 86 -6.76 -3.65 2.05
C ASN A 86 -7.91 -4.11 2.96
N HIS A 87 -8.61 -5.18 2.58
CA HIS A 87 -9.65 -5.85 3.40
C HIS A 87 -9.20 -7.22 3.94
N GLY A 88 -7.89 -7.46 3.97
CA GLY A 88 -7.28 -8.72 4.40
C GLY A 88 -7.19 -9.77 3.29
N THR A 89 -6.76 -10.97 3.64
CA THR A 89 -6.80 -12.13 2.72
C THR A 89 -6.94 -13.43 3.48
N THR A 90 -7.77 -14.35 2.99
CA THR A 90 -7.89 -15.69 3.58
C THR A 90 -6.60 -16.50 3.45
N ALA A 91 -5.70 -16.15 2.51
CA ALA A 91 -4.37 -16.77 2.40
C ALA A 91 -3.52 -16.58 3.67
N ALA A 92 -3.79 -15.54 4.47
CA ALA A 92 -3.13 -15.33 5.76
C ALA A 92 -3.39 -16.48 6.76
N GLY A 93 -4.41 -17.30 6.52
CA GLY A 93 -4.68 -18.53 7.27
C GLY A 93 -3.49 -19.50 7.30
N ALA A 94 -2.63 -19.47 6.28
CA ALA A 94 -1.44 -20.31 6.21
C ALA A 94 -0.31 -19.87 7.17
N CYS A 95 -0.40 -18.69 7.79
CA CYS A 95 0.68 -18.10 8.59
C CYS A 95 0.21 -17.48 9.91
N LEU A 96 -0.93 -17.93 10.47
CA LEU A 96 -1.52 -17.41 11.72
C LEU A 96 -0.63 -17.52 12.97
N VAL A 97 0.54 -18.15 12.89
CA VAL A 97 1.59 -18.09 13.93
C VAL A 97 2.17 -16.67 14.09
N PHE A 98 2.10 -15.84 13.03
CA PHE A 98 2.58 -14.46 13.06
C PHE A 98 1.44 -13.47 13.31
N VAL A 99 1.69 -12.46 14.15
CA VAL A 99 0.70 -11.43 14.50
C VAL A 99 0.25 -10.64 13.27
N THR A 100 1.15 -10.39 12.31
CA THR A 100 0.81 -9.80 11.01
C THR A 100 -0.28 -10.59 10.28
N CYS A 101 -0.19 -11.92 10.24
CA CYS A 101 -1.18 -12.77 9.58
C CYS A 101 -2.49 -12.84 10.38
N GLN A 102 -2.44 -12.90 11.71
CA GLN A 102 -3.64 -12.80 12.55
C GLN A 102 -4.39 -11.47 12.31
N GLN A 103 -3.67 -10.37 12.17
CA GLN A 103 -4.24 -9.06 11.84
C GLN A 103 -4.73 -8.97 10.40
N MET A 104 -4.05 -9.61 9.44
CA MET A 104 -4.42 -9.61 8.02
C MET A 104 -5.62 -10.52 7.71
N TYR A 105 -5.91 -11.50 8.57
CA TYR A 105 -7.00 -12.44 8.33
C TYR A 105 -8.37 -11.74 8.37
N PRO A 106 -9.27 -11.98 7.39
CA PRO A 106 -10.61 -11.41 7.38
C PRO A 106 -11.40 -11.73 8.66
N GLY A 107 -12.07 -10.72 9.21
CA GLY A 107 -12.79 -10.83 10.48
C GLY A 107 -11.93 -10.54 11.73
N SER A 108 -10.63 -10.29 11.59
CA SER A 108 -9.82 -9.80 12.71
C SER A 108 -10.29 -8.40 13.16
N LEU A 109 -10.03 -8.06 14.43
CA LEU A 109 -10.30 -6.71 14.95
C LEU A 109 -9.53 -5.63 14.17
N PHE A 110 -8.34 -5.97 13.65
CA PHE A 110 -7.54 -5.07 12.85
C PHE A 110 -8.23 -4.73 11.51
N ILE A 111 -8.71 -5.73 10.77
CA ILE A 111 -9.48 -5.50 9.53
C ILE A 111 -10.80 -4.79 9.83
N ALA A 112 -11.50 -5.16 10.90
CA ALA A 112 -12.74 -4.48 11.31
C ALA A 112 -12.50 -2.98 11.59
N THR A 113 -11.38 -2.64 12.23
CA THR A 113 -11.00 -1.25 12.51
C THR A 113 -10.64 -0.49 11.23
N LEU A 114 -9.89 -1.11 10.32
CA LEU A 114 -9.53 -0.49 9.03
C LEU A 114 -10.70 -0.29 8.09
N SER A 115 -11.66 -1.22 8.09
CA SER A 115 -12.81 -1.18 7.19
C SER A 115 -13.95 -0.30 7.72
N ALA A 116 -13.83 0.20 8.96
CA ALA A 116 -14.84 1.07 9.54
C ALA A 116 -14.78 2.50 8.96
N GLY A 117 -15.95 3.07 8.68
CA GLY A 117 -16.09 4.44 8.20
C GLY A 117 -15.61 4.63 6.75
N ASP A 118 -15.09 5.82 6.46
CA ASP A 118 -14.55 6.17 5.14
C ASP A 118 -13.26 5.39 4.85
N GLU A 119 -13.22 4.64 3.75
CA GLU A 119 -12.05 3.86 3.31
C GLU A 119 -10.94 4.75 2.74
N THR A 120 -11.28 5.94 2.26
CA THR A 120 -10.35 6.87 1.59
C THR A 120 -10.38 8.27 2.24
N PRO A 121 -10.05 8.39 3.54
CA PRO A 121 -10.26 9.64 4.26
C PRO A 121 -9.31 10.76 3.87
N GLY A 122 -9.80 12.00 4.03
CA GLY A 122 -9.02 13.21 3.87
C GLY A 122 -8.86 13.64 2.41
N SER A 123 -7.75 14.32 2.11
CA SER A 123 -7.44 14.84 0.77
C SER A 123 -6.48 13.96 -0.01
N VAL A 124 -6.21 12.74 0.48
CA VAL A 124 -5.32 11.79 -0.22
C VAL A 124 -6.05 11.29 -1.46
N VAL A 125 -5.35 11.20 -2.59
CA VAL A 125 -5.89 10.59 -3.80
C VAL A 125 -5.52 9.11 -3.80
N TYR A 126 -6.50 8.22 -3.95
CA TYR A 126 -6.33 6.79 -3.84
C TYR A 126 -6.49 6.09 -5.18
N ARG A 127 -5.56 5.19 -5.50
CA ARG A 127 -5.68 4.29 -6.65
C ARG A 127 -5.20 2.89 -6.31
N THR A 128 -5.95 1.89 -6.76
CA THR A 128 -5.63 0.48 -6.55
C THR A 128 -5.45 -0.24 -7.88
N TRP A 129 -4.67 -1.31 -7.89
CA TRP A 129 -4.56 -2.25 -8.99
C TRP A 129 -4.77 -3.66 -8.45
N TYR A 130 -5.76 -4.36 -9.01
CA TYR A 130 -6.22 -5.66 -8.52
C TYR A 130 -6.50 -6.60 -9.69
N SER A 131 -6.28 -7.90 -9.48
CA SER A 131 -6.32 -8.92 -10.55
C SER A 131 -6.89 -10.23 -10.06
N PRO A 132 -7.76 -10.91 -10.83
CA PRO A 132 -8.24 -12.24 -10.48
C PRO A 132 -7.13 -13.31 -10.49
N CYS A 133 -6.00 -13.06 -11.17
CA CYS A 133 -4.86 -13.97 -11.19
C CYS A 133 -3.87 -13.75 -10.04
N ASP A 134 -4.13 -12.82 -9.11
CA ASP A 134 -3.21 -12.49 -8.02
C ASP A 134 -2.78 -13.75 -7.22
N GLY A 135 -3.76 -14.59 -6.86
CA GLY A 135 -3.53 -15.87 -6.21
C GLY A 135 -3.12 -15.81 -4.73
N VAL A 136 -2.90 -14.62 -4.16
CA VAL A 136 -2.53 -14.41 -2.75
C VAL A 136 -3.54 -13.54 -2.02
N ILE A 137 -4.04 -12.48 -2.65
CA ILE A 137 -5.15 -11.67 -2.14
C ILE A 137 -6.45 -12.37 -2.50
N LEU A 138 -7.11 -12.95 -1.49
CA LEU A 138 -8.29 -13.80 -1.65
C LEU A 138 -9.43 -13.31 -0.72
N PRO A 139 -10.57 -12.87 -1.28
CA PRO A 139 -10.82 -12.65 -2.71
C PRO A 139 -9.96 -11.50 -3.26
N TYR A 140 -9.63 -11.53 -4.56
CA TYR A 140 -8.78 -10.49 -5.19
C TYR A 140 -9.39 -9.09 -5.15
N THR A 141 -10.71 -9.00 -4.99
CA THR A 141 -11.44 -7.75 -4.77
C THR A 141 -11.17 -7.12 -3.40
N SER A 142 -10.51 -7.82 -2.47
CA SER A 142 -10.08 -7.26 -1.19
C SER A 142 -9.16 -6.03 -1.35
N THR A 143 -8.48 -5.91 -2.49
CA THR A 143 -7.66 -4.73 -2.82
C THR A 143 -8.48 -3.48 -3.15
N VAL A 144 -9.72 -3.62 -3.60
CA VAL A 144 -10.58 -2.48 -3.98
C VAL A 144 -10.84 -1.61 -2.75
N LEU A 145 -10.88 -0.29 -2.93
CA LEU A 145 -11.28 0.69 -1.90
C LEU A 145 -12.45 1.54 -2.41
N SER A 146 -13.48 1.72 -1.60
CA SER A 146 -14.55 2.70 -1.84
C SER A 146 -13.96 4.11 -1.87
N GLY A 147 -14.33 4.91 -2.88
CA GLY A 147 -13.80 6.27 -3.07
C GLY A 147 -12.45 6.34 -3.81
N ALA A 148 -11.79 5.21 -4.06
CA ALA A 148 -10.57 5.14 -4.87
C ALA A 148 -10.87 4.96 -6.37
N THR A 149 -9.89 5.29 -7.21
CA THR A 149 -9.85 4.76 -8.58
C THR A 149 -9.39 3.31 -8.51
N ASN A 150 -10.26 2.35 -8.83
CA ASN A 150 -9.93 0.92 -8.77
C ASN A 150 -9.62 0.38 -10.17
N THR A 151 -8.36 0.00 -10.40
CA THR A 151 -7.85 -0.43 -11.71
C THR A 151 -7.88 -1.94 -11.80
N TYR A 152 -8.83 -2.48 -12.56
CA TYR A 152 -8.86 -3.91 -12.87
C TYR A 152 -7.73 -4.27 -13.84
N VAL A 153 -6.96 -5.30 -13.49
CA VAL A 153 -5.91 -5.88 -14.33
C VAL A 153 -6.31 -7.31 -14.67
N ALA A 154 -6.44 -7.63 -15.96
CA ALA A 154 -7.09 -8.85 -16.42
C ALA A 154 -6.47 -10.14 -15.87
N CYS A 155 -5.14 -10.25 -15.89
CA CYS A 155 -4.43 -11.37 -15.31
C CYS A 155 -2.99 -10.97 -14.96
N GLU A 156 -2.81 -10.57 -13.71
CA GLU A 156 -1.53 -10.27 -13.09
C GLU A 156 -1.37 -11.10 -11.81
N ASN A 157 -0.23 -11.77 -11.66
CA ASN A 157 0.07 -12.56 -10.46
C ASN A 157 0.58 -11.66 -9.33
N HIS A 158 0.51 -12.13 -8.08
CA HIS A 158 0.83 -11.29 -6.92
C HIS A 158 2.21 -10.61 -6.99
N LEU A 159 3.26 -11.34 -7.39
CA LEU A 159 4.62 -10.82 -7.44
C LEU A 159 4.96 -10.08 -8.74
N THR A 160 4.21 -10.31 -9.82
CA THR A 160 4.52 -9.70 -11.12
C THR A 160 4.13 -8.22 -11.14
N TYR A 161 3.23 -7.77 -10.26
CA TYR A 161 3.04 -6.33 -9.94
C TYR A 161 4.34 -5.57 -9.63
N LEU A 162 5.36 -6.25 -9.08
CA LEU A 162 6.64 -5.62 -8.73
C LEU A 162 7.58 -5.43 -9.92
N THR A 163 7.28 -6.08 -11.05
CA THR A 163 8.17 -6.09 -12.23
C THR A 163 7.48 -5.75 -13.55
N ASP A 164 6.15 -5.76 -13.62
CA ASP A 164 5.39 -5.33 -14.79
C ASP A 164 5.57 -3.84 -15.03
N THR A 165 6.29 -3.51 -16.09
CA THR A 165 6.64 -2.12 -16.40
C THR A 165 5.47 -1.29 -16.90
N SER A 166 4.42 -1.92 -17.44
CA SER A 166 3.19 -1.22 -17.85
C SER A 166 2.44 -0.72 -16.61
N ILE A 167 2.24 -1.59 -15.62
CA ILE A 167 1.60 -1.22 -14.36
C ILE A 167 2.46 -0.21 -13.61
N LEU A 168 3.77 -0.44 -13.46
CA LEU A 168 4.65 0.49 -12.77
C LEU A 168 4.72 1.87 -13.46
N SER A 169 4.56 1.92 -14.79
CA SER A 169 4.45 3.18 -15.51
C SER A 169 3.13 3.90 -15.22
N GLN A 170 2.02 3.18 -15.09
CA GLN A 170 0.74 3.74 -14.66
C GLN A 170 0.82 4.29 -13.23
N VAL A 171 1.45 3.54 -12.32
CA VAL A 171 1.68 3.97 -10.93
C VAL A 171 2.48 5.27 -10.89
N ARG A 172 3.59 5.33 -11.64
CA ARG A 172 4.41 6.54 -11.77
C ARG A 172 3.60 7.72 -12.29
N ALA A 173 2.83 7.51 -13.35
CA ALA A 173 1.99 8.57 -13.92
C ALA A 173 0.93 9.08 -12.92
N PHE A 174 0.37 8.16 -12.12
CA PHE A 174 -0.60 8.48 -11.07
C PHE A 174 0.00 9.32 -9.93
N VAL A 175 1.19 8.97 -9.42
CA VAL A 175 1.80 9.74 -8.32
C VAL A 175 2.41 11.06 -8.79
N SER A 176 2.48 11.30 -10.10
CA SER A 176 2.95 12.56 -10.71
C SER A 176 1.83 13.50 -11.15
N SER A 177 0.55 13.12 -10.97
CA SER A 177 -0.61 13.90 -11.46
C SER A 177 -1.01 15.05 -10.55
#